data_AF-D6PQS9-F1
#
_entry.id   AF-D6PQS9-F1
#
_cell.length_a   1.000
_cell.length_b   1.000
_cell.length_c   1.000
_cell.angle_alpha   90.00
_cell.angle_beta   90.00
_cell.angle_gamma   90.00
#
_symmetry.space_group_name_H-M   'P 1'
#
loop_
_entity.id
_entity.type
_entity.pdbx_description
1 polymer ?
#
loop_
_entity_poly.entity_id
_entity_poly.type
_entity_poly.pdbx_seq_one_letter_code
_entity_poly.pdbx_strand_id
1 'polypeptide(L)'
;EAYDSIKHLLLSIIKTDTEEHSIITVFFQMIDLSIQSENFVKTFRVDLLPKIYETLQKLVGLLNDEKKDGGRVVNVLQSLYEIATRQFFTEKKTTEQLSNEGLTPRDPASKLLFQNAIRLPDASNEDFYRQVRRLHTILTSRDSMHSVPVNLEARRRIAFFSNSLFMNMPHAPQVEKM
;
A
#
# COMPACT_ATOMS: atom_id res chain seq x y z
N GLU A 1 5.11 -5.52 -3.89
CA GLU A 1 5.47 -5.61 -2.46
C GLU A 1 4.69 -4.65 -1.58
N ALA A 2 4.96 -3.33 -1.57
CA ALA A 2 4.26 -2.41 -0.66
C ALA A 2 2.74 -2.44 -0.86
N TYR A 3 2.30 -2.38 -2.13
CA TYR A 3 0.89 -2.52 -2.52
C TYR A 3 0.24 -3.80 -1.98
N ASP A 4 0.83 -4.96 -2.26
CA ASP A 4 0.31 -6.26 -1.82
C ASP A 4 0.31 -6.39 -0.29
N SER A 5 1.33 -5.83 0.37
CA SER A 5 1.44 -5.84 1.83
C SER A 5 0.34 -4.98 2.47
N ILE A 6 0.03 -3.83 1.88
CA ILE A 6 -1.08 -2.96 2.33
C ILE A 6 -2.42 -3.67 2.11
N LYS A 7 -2.63 -4.29 0.94
CA LYS A 7 -3.83 -5.06 0.63
C LYS A 7 -4.04 -6.19 1.65
N HIS A 8 -3.00 -6.98 1.89
CA HIS A 8 -3.03 -8.05 2.89
C HIS A 8 -3.29 -7.51 4.30
N LEU A 9 -2.60 -6.43 4.70
CA LEU A 9 -2.78 -5.80 6.00
C LEU A 9 -4.24 -5.37 6.21
N LEU A 10 -4.82 -4.61 5.29
CA LEU A 10 -6.18 -4.10 5.41
C LEU A 10 -7.21 -5.23 5.46
N LEU A 11 -7.06 -6.26 4.63
CA LEU A 11 -7.96 -7.42 4.64
C LEU A 11 -7.80 -8.27 5.91
N SER A 12 -6.62 -8.29 6.53
CA SER A 12 -6.39 -9.06 7.76
C SER A 12 -6.90 -8.38 9.04
N ILE A 13 -6.93 -7.05 9.10
CA ILE A 13 -7.41 -6.30 10.28
C ILE A 13 -8.91 -6.04 10.25
N ILE A 14 -9.60 -6.34 9.15
CA ILE A 14 -11.04 -6.14 8.98
C ILE A 14 -11.71 -7.49 8.86
N LYS A 15 -12.75 -7.69 9.68
CA LYS A 15 -13.55 -8.92 9.71
C LYS A 15 -14.11 -9.24 8.32
N THR A 16 -13.96 -10.50 7.89
CA THR A 16 -14.32 -10.96 6.54
C THR A 16 -15.80 -10.85 6.21
N ASP A 17 -16.66 -10.89 7.23
CA ASP A 17 -18.12 -10.91 7.15
C ASP A 17 -18.76 -9.51 7.23
N THR A 18 -17.99 -8.44 6.98
CA THR A 18 -18.50 -7.06 7.04
C THR A 18 -18.51 -6.35 5.69
N GLU A 19 -19.33 -5.31 5.58
CA GLU A 19 -19.41 -4.47 4.38
C GLU A 19 -18.07 -3.79 4.09
N GLU A 20 -17.33 -3.38 5.11
CA GLU A 20 -16.01 -2.75 4.99
C GLU A 20 -14.98 -3.66 4.30
N HIS A 21 -15.01 -4.96 4.59
CA HIS A 21 -14.13 -5.93 3.94
C HIS A 21 -14.45 -6.06 2.46
N SER A 22 -15.74 -6.06 2.12
CA SER A 22 -16.21 -6.09 0.74
C SER A 22 -15.81 -4.83 -0.02
N ILE A 23 -16.03 -3.65 0.58
CA ILE A 23 -15.64 -2.34 0.03
C ILE A 23 -14.14 -2.32 -0.31
N ILE A 24 -13.28 -2.76 0.61
CA ILE A 24 -11.83 -2.77 0.40
C ILE A 24 -11.43 -3.76 -0.69
N THR A 25 -12.05 -4.93 -0.70
CA THR A 25 -11.80 -5.96 -1.73
C THR A 25 -12.13 -5.42 -3.12
N VAL A 26 -13.32 -4.84 -3.27
CA VAL A 26 -13.78 -4.21 -4.51
C VAL A 26 -12.84 -3.07 -4.92
N PHE A 27 -12.46 -2.20 -4.00
CA PHE A 27 -11.57 -1.08 -4.30
C PHE A 27 -10.21 -1.54 -4.84
N PHE A 28 -9.59 -2.55 -4.23
CA PHE A 28 -8.35 -3.12 -4.75
C PHE A 28 -8.54 -3.82 -6.10
N GLN A 29 -9.67 -4.50 -6.32
CA GLN A 29 -9.99 -5.07 -7.64
C GLN A 29 -10.10 -4.00 -8.72
N MET A 30 -10.71 -2.84 -8.41
CA MET A 30 -10.79 -1.72 -9.35
C MET A 30 -9.39 -1.17 -9.68
N ILE A 31 -8.51 -1.06 -8.69
CA ILE A 31 -7.11 -0.68 -8.92
C ILE A 31 -6.43 -1.71 -9.83
N ASP A 32 -6.50 -2.99 -9.49
CA ASP A 32 -5.89 -4.09 -10.24
C ASP A 32 -6.37 -4.08 -11.71
N LEU A 33 -7.67 -3.95 -11.94
CA LEU A 33 -8.28 -3.86 -13.28
C LEU A 33 -7.82 -2.61 -14.05
N SER A 34 -7.71 -1.47 -13.38
CA SER A 34 -7.24 -0.22 -14.02
C SER A 34 -5.77 -0.30 -14.43
N ILE A 35 -4.94 -1.01 -13.66
CA ILE A 35 -3.53 -1.27 -13.98
C ILE A 35 -3.45 -2.23 -15.16
N GLN A 36 -4.19 -3.35 -15.13
CA GLN A 36 -4.24 -4.33 -16.22
C GLN A 36 -4.72 -3.72 -17.54
N SER A 37 -5.67 -2.78 -17.45
CA SER A 37 -6.22 -2.08 -18.62
C SER A 37 -5.41 -0.84 -19.02
N GLU A 38 -4.24 -0.59 -18.40
CA GLU A 38 -3.35 0.56 -18.65
C GLU A 38 -4.03 1.93 -18.51
N ASN A 39 -5.09 2.02 -17.70
CA ASN A 39 -5.89 3.23 -17.53
C ASN A 39 -5.78 3.84 -16.13
N PHE A 40 -4.87 3.35 -15.27
CA PHE A 40 -4.70 3.81 -13.89
C PHE A 40 -4.65 5.35 -13.76
N VAL A 41 -3.81 6.03 -14.55
CA VAL A 41 -3.64 7.50 -14.49
C VAL A 41 -4.88 8.26 -15.00
N LYS A 42 -5.72 7.62 -15.82
CA LYS A 42 -6.99 8.21 -16.27
C LYS A 42 -8.06 8.05 -15.19
N THR A 43 -8.11 6.88 -14.55
CA THR A 43 -9.10 6.55 -13.52
C THR A 43 -8.81 7.24 -12.18
N PHE A 44 -7.53 7.35 -11.80
CA PHE A 44 -7.10 7.80 -10.48
C PHE A 44 -6.16 9.00 -10.52
N ARG A 45 -6.31 9.85 -9.51
CA ARG A 45 -5.52 11.05 -9.25
C ARG A 45 -4.21 10.71 -8.56
N VAL A 46 -3.16 10.58 -9.37
CA VAL A 46 -1.80 10.28 -8.92
C VAL A 46 -1.25 11.36 -7.98
N ASP A 47 -1.73 12.61 -8.10
CA ASP A 47 -1.40 13.73 -7.19
C ASP A 47 -1.83 13.50 -5.74
N LEU A 48 -2.78 12.58 -5.49
CA LEU A 48 -3.20 12.21 -4.14
C LEU A 48 -2.47 11.02 -3.54
N LEU A 49 -1.63 10.31 -4.30
CA LEU A 49 -0.83 9.21 -3.76
C LEU A 49 0.04 9.63 -2.56
N PRO A 50 0.67 10.82 -2.53
CA PRO A 50 1.41 11.27 -1.34
C PRO A 50 0.53 11.37 -0.09
N LYS A 51 -0.70 11.87 -0.24
CA LYS A 51 -1.65 11.99 0.88
C LYS A 51 -2.15 10.63 1.37
N ILE A 52 -2.41 9.71 0.43
CA ILE A 52 -2.75 8.32 0.75
C ILE A 52 -1.59 7.65 1.49
N TYR A 53 -0.37 7.84 0.99
CA TYR A 53 0.86 7.34 1.59
C TYR A 53 1.07 7.86 3.02
N GLU A 54 0.91 9.15 3.27
CA GLU A 54 0.98 9.71 4.63
C GLU A 54 -0.08 9.10 5.57
N THR A 55 -1.28 8.85 5.05
CA THR A 55 -2.37 8.24 5.84
C THR A 55 -2.07 6.78 6.15
N LEU A 56 -1.50 6.04 5.19
CA LEU A 56 -1.05 4.66 5.37
C LEU A 56 0.13 4.57 6.34
N GLN A 57 1.10 5.50 6.26
CA GLN A 57 2.19 5.59 7.23
C GLN A 57 1.65 5.76 8.66
N LYS A 58 0.68 6.66 8.86
CA LYS A 58 0.02 6.85 10.16
C LYS A 58 -0.67 5.56 10.63
N LEU A 59 -1.39 4.87 9.75
CA LEU A 59 -2.06 3.61 10.07
C LEU A 59 -1.05 2.55 10.52
N VAL A 60 -0.02 2.32 9.72
CA VAL A 60 1.01 1.31 10.00
C VAL A 60 1.80 1.67 11.26
N GLY A 61 2.07 2.95 11.49
CA GLY A 61 2.68 3.45 12.73
C GLY A 61 1.83 3.13 13.96
N LEU A 62 0.51 3.33 13.91
CA LEU A 62 -0.40 2.98 15.01
C LEU A 62 -0.46 1.47 15.27
N LEU A 63 -0.37 0.65 14.23
CA LEU A 63 -0.36 -0.81 14.36
C LEU A 63 0.98 -1.35 14.89
N ASN A 64 2.06 -0.60 14.71
CA ASN A 64 3.40 -0.91 15.19
C ASN A 64 3.67 -0.41 16.62
N ASP A 65 2.77 0.39 17.20
CA ASP A 65 2.86 0.87 18.58
C ASP A 65 2.54 -0.26 19.58
N GLU A 66 3.20 -0.24 20.74
CA GLU A 66 2.96 -1.19 21.83
C GLU A 66 1.54 -1.03 22.40
N LYS A 67 1.06 0.23 22.46
CA LYS A 67 -0.29 0.56 22.95
C LYS A 67 -1.23 0.86 21.79
N LYS A 68 -1.95 -0.17 21.37
CA LYS A 68 -2.92 -0.07 20.26
C LYS A 68 -4.14 0.73 20.69
N ASP A 69 -4.27 1.94 20.14
CA ASP A 69 -5.48 2.74 20.26
C ASP A 69 -6.44 2.40 19.12
N GLY A 70 -7.36 1.47 19.38
CA GLY A 70 -8.36 1.04 18.39
C GLY A 70 -9.20 2.19 17.85
N GLY A 71 -9.51 3.20 18.66
CA GLY A 71 -10.26 4.38 18.22
C GLY A 71 -9.49 5.21 17.20
N ARG A 72 -8.18 5.40 17.40
CA ARG A 72 -7.33 6.07 16.41
C ARG A 72 -7.21 5.27 15.12
N VAL A 73 -7.11 3.93 15.21
CA VAL A 73 -7.07 3.07 14.01
C VAL A 73 -8.37 3.22 13.20
N VAL A 74 -9.53 3.22 13.85
CA VAL A 74 -10.83 3.50 13.21
C VAL A 74 -10.80 4.85 12.49
N ASN A 75 -10.39 5.92 13.18
CA ASN A 75 -10.38 7.27 12.60
C ASN A 75 -9.47 7.38 11.37
N VAL A 76 -8.30 6.73 11.40
CA VAL A 76 -7.37 6.73 10.26
C VAL A 76 -7.93 5.90 9.10
N LEU A 77 -8.58 4.76 9.35
CA LEU A 77 -9.24 3.97 8.30
C LEU A 77 -10.41 4.71 7.66
N GLN A 78 -11.23 5.42 8.45
CA GLN A 78 -12.29 6.28 7.95
C GLN A 78 -11.73 7.41 7.07
N SER A 79 -10.65 8.06 7.53
CA SER A 79 -9.97 9.10 6.75
C SER A 79 -9.42 8.55 5.43
N LEU A 80 -8.81 7.36 5.47
CA LEU A 80 -8.28 6.68 4.29
C LEU A 80 -9.40 6.34 3.30
N TYR A 81 -10.52 5.79 3.79
CA TYR A 81 -11.70 5.48 2.99
C TYR A 81 -12.27 6.73 2.33
N GLU A 82 -12.37 7.85 3.05
CA GLU A 82 -12.87 9.10 2.48
C GLU A 82 -11.96 9.62 1.38
N ILE A 83 -10.64 9.61 1.59
CA ILE A 83 -9.68 9.99 0.55
C ILE A 83 -9.80 9.07 -0.66
N ALA A 84 -9.84 7.75 -0.44
CA ALA A 84 -9.90 6.73 -1.48
C ALA A 84 -11.17 6.80 -2.33
N THR A 85 -12.34 7.04 -1.72
CA THR A 85 -13.62 7.01 -2.44
C THR A 85 -14.04 8.38 -2.98
N ARG A 86 -13.84 9.46 -2.22
CA ARG A 86 -14.34 10.81 -2.59
C ARG A 86 -13.32 11.61 -3.39
N GLN A 87 -12.03 11.37 -3.17
CA GLN A 87 -10.98 12.23 -3.71
C GLN A 87 -10.10 11.50 -4.73
N PHE A 88 -9.83 10.22 -4.59
CA PHE A 88 -8.82 9.55 -5.40
C PHE A 88 -9.22 9.31 -6.86
N PHE A 89 -10.51 9.21 -7.17
CA PHE A 89 -10.99 9.12 -8.55
C PHE A 89 -10.83 10.46 -9.29
N THR A 90 -10.44 10.40 -10.56
CA THR A 90 -10.37 11.58 -11.45
C THR A 90 -11.76 12.15 -11.70
N GLU A 91 -12.71 11.27 -12.02
CA GLU A 91 -14.12 11.63 -12.15
C GLU A 91 -14.79 11.62 -10.77
N LYS A 92 -15.52 12.70 -10.46
CA LYS A 92 -16.29 12.77 -9.22
C LYS A 92 -17.45 11.79 -9.31
N LYS A 93 -17.40 10.74 -8.50
CA LYS A 93 -18.49 9.77 -8.38
C LYS A 93 -19.57 10.30 -7.44
N THR A 94 -20.83 10.18 -7.85
CA THR A 94 -21.97 10.42 -6.95
C THR A 94 -22.09 9.29 -5.93
N THR A 95 -22.82 9.52 -4.84
CA THR A 95 -23.08 8.47 -3.83
C THR A 95 -23.76 7.24 -4.46
N GLU A 96 -24.67 7.44 -5.42
CA GLU A 96 -25.34 6.36 -6.15
C GLU A 96 -24.37 5.53 -6.98
N GLN A 97 -23.43 6.17 -7.68
CA GLN A 97 -22.40 5.49 -8.45
C GLN A 97 -21.48 4.66 -7.55
N LEU A 98 -21.04 5.23 -6.43
CA LEU A 98 -20.24 4.51 -5.44
C LEU A 98 -21.01 3.31 -4.85
N SER A 99 -22.32 3.45 -4.62
CA SER A 99 -23.17 2.35 -4.14
C SER A 99 -23.31 1.24 -5.17
N ASN A 100 -23.53 1.57 -6.44
CA ASN A 100 -23.61 0.58 -7.52
C ASN A 100 -22.29 -0.16 -7.70
N GLU A 101 -21.17 0.51 -7.46
CA GLU A 101 -19.84 -0.08 -7.51
C GLU A 101 -19.49 -0.86 -6.24
N GLY A 102 -20.31 -0.85 -5.20
CA GLY A 102 -20.04 -1.55 -3.94
C GLY A 102 -19.00 -0.86 -3.06
N LEU A 103 -18.78 0.45 -3.25
CA LEU A 103 -17.84 1.27 -2.50
C LEU A 103 -18.48 2.04 -1.33
N THR A 104 -19.79 1.90 -1.11
CA THR A 104 -20.49 2.46 0.06
C THR A 104 -21.21 1.38 0.84
N PRO A 105 -21.43 1.58 2.16
CA PRO A 105 -22.30 0.72 2.94
C PRO A 105 -23.73 0.72 2.36
N ARG A 106 -24.46 -0.38 2.55
CA ARG A 106 -25.83 -0.53 2.03
C ARG A 106 -26.83 0.36 2.74
N ASP A 107 -26.59 0.59 4.03
CA ASP A 107 -27.39 1.52 4.83
C ASP A 107 -26.62 2.84 5.01
N PRO A 108 -27.06 3.95 4.38
CA PRO A 108 -26.42 5.26 4.54
C PRO A 108 -26.59 5.85 5.94
N ALA A 109 -27.52 5.32 6.75
CA ALA A 109 -27.67 5.65 8.17
C ALA A 109 -26.85 4.73 9.09
N SER A 110 -26.17 3.71 8.53
CA SER A 110 -25.31 2.83 9.30
C SER A 110 -24.20 3.62 9.98
N LYS A 111 -23.99 3.31 11.25
CA LYS A 111 -22.98 3.93 12.12
C LYS A 111 -21.62 4.01 11.42
N LEU A 112 -20.89 5.08 11.74
CA LEU A 112 -19.46 5.28 11.49
C LEU A 112 -18.72 3.99 11.07
N LEU A 113 -18.35 3.91 9.80
CA LEU A 113 -17.66 2.75 9.20
C LEU A 113 -16.45 2.32 10.05
N PHE A 114 -16.11 1.03 10.00
CA PHE A 114 -14.95 0.44 10.68
C PHE A 114 -15.04 0.36 12.21
N GLN A 115 -16.00 1.01 12.87
CA GLN A 115 -16.08 1.02 14.34
C GLN A 115 -16.24 -0.38 14.95
N ASN A 116 -17.02 -1.26 14.30
CA ASN A 116 -17.25 -2.64 14.76
C ASN A 116 -16.62 -3.71 13.85
N ALA A 117 -16.03 -3.30 12.73
CA ALA A 117 -15.47 -4.19 11.73
C ALA A 117 -13.99 -4.50 11.92
N ILE A 118 -13.28 -3.68 12.70
CA ILE A 118 -11.86 -3.91 12.97
C ILE A 118 -11.70 -5.05 13.99
N ARG A 119 -10.80 -5.98 13.67
CA ARG A 119 -10.31 -7.02 14.56
C ARG A 119 -8.79 -7.04 14.48
N LEU A 120 -8.14 -6.42 15.46
CA LEU A 120 -6.68 -6.45 15.56
C LEU A 120 -6.23 -7.87 15.95
N PRO A 121 -5.22 -8.44 15.27
CA PRO A 121 -4.65 -9.73 15.64
C PRO A 121 -4.10 -9.74 17.06
N ASP A 122 -4.18 -10.89 17.73
CA ASP A 122 -3.60 -11.06 19.06
C ASP A 122 -2.09 -10.75 19.05
N ALA A 123 -1.57 -10.20 20.15
CA ALA A 123 -0.16 -9.83 20.29
C ALA A 123 0.78 -11.02 20.08
N SER A 124 0.30 -12.25 20.29
CA SER A 124 1.00 -13.50 20.01
C SER A 124 1.25 -13.79 18.51
N ASN A 125 0.55 -13.09 17.60
CA ASN A 125 0.69 -13.27 16.16
C ASN A 125 1.97 -12.58 15.63
N GLU A 126 3.11 -13.19 15.90
CA GLU A 126 4.43 -12.66 15.51
C GLU A 126 4.58 -12.48 14.01
N ASP A 127 3.98 -13.35 13.19
CA ASP A 127 4.07 -13.25 11.74
C ASP A 127 3.38 -11.99 11.22
N PHE A 128 2.19 -11.68 11.74
CA PHE A 128 1.49 -10.44 11.42
C PHE A 128 2.31 -9.21 11.84
N TYR A 129 2.77 -9.14 13.08
CA TYR A 129 3.52 -7.96 13.55
C TYR A 129 4.91 -7.85 12.92
N ARG A 130 5.51 -8.95 12.47
CA ARG A 130 6.71 -8.93 11.63
C ARG A 130 6.41 -8.29 10.27
N GLN A 131 5.28 -8.60 9.64
CA GLN A 131 4.85 -7.96 8.40
C GLN A 131 4.56 -6.46 8.61
N VAL A 132 3.88 -6.08 9.70
CA VAL A 132 3.65 -4.68 10.06
C VAL A 132 4.96 -3.93 10.23
N ARG A 133 5.93 -4.49 10.96
CA ARG A 133 7.28 -3.90 11.14
C ARG A 133 7.99 -3.73 9.80
N ARG A 134 7.98 -4.74 8.94
CA ARG A 134 8.57 -4.66 7.59
C ARG A 134 7.90 -3.57 6.74
N LEU A 135 6.58 -3.54 6.72
CA LEU A 135 5.84 -2.53 5.97
C LEU A 135 6.10 -1.13 6.53
N HIS A 136 6.17 -0.99 7.86
CA HIS A 136 6.55 0.27 8.50
C HIS A 136 7.93 0.71 8.00
N THR A 137 8.92 -0.19 7.99
CA THR A 137 10.25 0.11 7.46
C THR A 137 10.20 0.52 6.00
N ILE A 138 9.48 -0.20 5.12
CA ILE A 138 9.35 0.14 3.70
C ILE A 138 8.71 1.53 3.51
N LEU A 139 7.66 1.83 4.26
CA LEU A 139 6.98 3.11 4.17
C LEU A 139 7.73 4.23 4.87
N THR A 140 8.63 3.98 5.81
CA THR A 140 9.35 5.05 6.54
C THR A 140 10.80 5.20 6.09
N SER A 141 11.36 4.18 5.44
CA SER A 141 12.67 4.24 4.82
C SER A 141 12.63 5.32 3.76
N ARG A 142 13.21 6.47 4.10
CA ARG A 142 13.61 7.43 3.09
C ARG A 142 14.75 6.75 2.36
N ASP A 143 14.46 6.21 1.18
CA ASP A 143 15.52 6.00 0.19
C ASP A 143 16.17 7.37 0.04
N SER A 144 17.37 7.51 0.60
CA SER A 144 18.22 8.61 0.26
C SER A 144 18.57 8.42 -1.21
N MET A 145 17.70 8.86 -2.13
CA MET A 145 18.12 9.16 -3.50
C MET A 145 19.24 10.22 -3.49
N HIS A 146 19.49 10.85 -2.34
CA HIS A 146 20.67 11.67 -2.04
C HIS A 146 21.95 10.89 -1.70
N SER A 147 21.91 9.57 -1.48
CA SER A 147 23.13 8.75 -1.28
C SER A 147 23.62 8.15 -2.60
N VAL A 148 23.41 8.84 -3.72
CA VAL A 148 24.23 8.56 -4.91
C VAL A 148 25.67 8.89 -4.52
N PRO A 149 26.62 7.96 -4.63
CA PRO A 149 28.01 8.27 -4.33
C PRO A 149 28.46 9.45 -5.19
N VAL A 150 28.98 10.50 -4.54
CA VAL A 150 29.58 11.66 -5.26
C VAL A 150 30.74 11.17 -6.13
N ASN A 151 31.40 10.08 -5.72
CA ASN A 151 32.45 9.42 -6.48
C ASN A 151 31.90 8.81 -7.77
N LEU A 152 32.42 9.30 -8.89
CA LEU A 152 32.07 8.88 -10.24
C LEU A 152 32.37 7.40 -10.51
N GLU A 153 33.42 6.84 -9.91
CA GLU A 153 33.79 5.42 -10.04
C GLU A 153 32.83 4.50 -9.28
N ALA A 154 32.40 4.91 -8.09
CA ALA A 154 31.40 4.15 -7.33
C ALA A 154 30.06 4.12 -8.08
N ARG A 155 29.64 5.25 -8.69
CA ARG A 155 28.49 5.30 -9.61
C ARG A 155 28.65 4.36 -10.80
N ARG A 156 29.83 4.36 -11.44
CA ARG A 156 30.11 3.47 -12.58
C ARG A 156 30.02 2.01 -12.19
N ARG A 157 30.55 1.62 -11.03
CA ARG A 157 30.48 0.23 -10.53
C ARG A 157 29.06 -0.19 -10.19
N ILE A 158 28.26 0.67 -9.57
CA ILE A 158 26.84 0.38 -9.28
C ILE A 158 26.05 0.24 -10.59
N ALA A 159 26.27 1.14 -11.56
CA ALA A 159 25.62 1.04 -12.87
C ALA A 159 26.05 -0.23 -13.62
N PHE A 160 27.34 -0.57 -13.60
CA PHE A 160 27.87 -1.80 -14.20
C PHE A 160 27.25 -3.04 -13.55
N PHE A 161 27.20 -3.08 -12.21
CA PHE A 161 26.58 -4.17 -11.47
C PHE A 161 25.09 -4.32 -11.81
N SER A 162 24.33 -3.22 -11.72
CA SER A 162 22.90 -3.21 -12.05
C SER A 162 22.63 -3.68 -13.48
N ASN A 163 23.42 -3.22 -14.45
CA ASN A 163 23.31 -3.67 -15.84
C ASN A 163 23.69 -5.15 -15.97
N SER A 164 24.71 -5.62 -15.25
CA SER A 164 25.14 -7.03 -15.30
C SER A 164 24.09 -8.01 -14.75
N LEU A 165 23.19 -7.58 -13.86
CA LEU A 165 22.10 -8.42 -13.36
C LEU A 165 21.09 -8.79 -14.45
N PHE A 166 20.93 -7.93 -15.47
CA PHE A 166 19.99 -8.13 -16.57
C PHE A 166 20.66 -8.47 -17.89
N MET A 167 21.98 -8.42 -17.94
CA MET A 167 22.76 -8.81 -19.11
C MET A 167 23.20 -10.26 -18.99
N ASN A 168 23.15 -11.00 -20.09
CA ASN A 168 23.83 -12.28 -20.19
C ASN A 168 25.33 -12.04 -20.14
N MET A 169 25.97 -12.32 -19.01
CA MET A 169 27.40 -12.13 -18.84
C MET A 169 28.14 -13.07 -19.80
N PRO A 170 29.01 -12.54 -20.70
CA PRO A 170 29.76 -13.39 -21.60
C PRO A 170 30.68 -14.31 -20.80
N HIS A 171 30.89 -15.52 -21.31
CA HIS A 171 31.75 -16.51 -20.67
C HIS A 171 33.18 -15.96 -20.56
N ALA A 172 33.81 -16.15 -19.41
CA ALA A 172 35.17 -15.68 -19.21
C ALA A 172 36.11 -16.32 -20.25
N PRO A 173 37.04 -15.54 -20.86
CA PRO A 173 38.01 -16.08 -21.79
C PRO A 173 38.87 -17.14 -21.08
N GLN A 174 39.24 -18.20 -21.81
CA GLN A 174 40.14 -19.22 -21.27
C GLN A 174 41.48 -18.57 -20.90
N VAL A 175 41.90 -18.77 -19.64
CA VAL A 175 43.21 -18.36 -19.18
C VAL A 175 44.23 -19.25 -19.88
N GLU A 176 45.00 -18.69 -20.81
CA GLU A 176 46.21 -19.36 -21.28
C GLU A 176 47.12 -19.58 -20.08
N LYS A 177 47.42 -20.85 -19.80
CA LYS A 177 48.41 -21.23 -18.80
C LYS A 177 49.76 -20.74 -19.32
N MET A 178 50.37 -19.80 -18.61
CA MET A 178 51.80 -19.50 -18.74
C MET A 178 52.64 -20.67 -18.20
#